data_AF-A0A9Q0YFQ1-F1
#
_entry.id   AF-A0A9Q0YFQ1-F1
#
_cell.length_a   1.000
_cell.length_b   1.000
_cell.length_c   1.000
_cell.angle_alpha   90.00
_cell.angle_beta   90.00
_cell.angle_gamma   90.00
#
_symmetry.space_group_name_H-M   'P 1'
#
loop_
_entity.id
_entity.type
_entity.pdbx_description
1 polymer ?
#
loop_
_entity_poly.entity_id
_entity_poly.type
_entity_poly.pdbx_seq_one_letter_code
_entity_poly.pdbx_strand_id
1 'polypeptide(L)'
;MKKPFSQAPARLQRLMRRLQKYQVEIVYKPGKEMHIADALSRTYLPVSGKGTLEDEIELHVHMLLSNLPISVSKLEEIKFETGKDAVMQ
;
A
#
# COMPACT_ATOMS: atom_id res chain seq x y z
N MET A 1 -14.50 -7.86 8.41
CA MET A 1 -13.11 -8.25 8.01
C MET A 1 -12.73 -9.53 8.73
N LYS A 2 -12.22 -10.55 8.03
CA LYS A 2 -11.87 -11.85 8.65
C LYS A 2 -10.42 -11.95 9.15
N LYS A 3 -9.51 -11.13 8.62
CA LYS A 3 -8.09 -11.10 9.04
C LYS A 3 -7.86 -10.02 10.10
N PRO A 4 -7.13 -10.31 11.19
CA PRO A 4 -6.68 -9.29 12.14
C PRO A 4 -5.81 -8.24 11.46
N PHE A 5 -5.92 -6.98 11.91
CA PHE A 5 -5.16 -5.86 11.36
C PHE A 5 -3.64 -6.09 11.39
N SER A 6 -3.10 -6.50 12.54
CA SER A 6 -1.67 -6.75 12.74
C SER A 6 -1.08 -7.85 11.86
N GLN A 7 -1.91 -8.81 11.42
CA GLN A 7 -1.49 -9.92 10.58
C GLN A 7 -1.70 -9.66 9.09
N ALA A 8 -2.35 -8.55 8.72
CA ALA A 8 -2.50 -8.19 7.33
C ALA A 8 -1.18 -7.65 6.77
N PRO A 9 -0.84 -7.91 5.50
CA PRO A 9 0.26 -7.23 4.81
C PRO A 9 0.10 -5.71 4.87
N ALA A 10 1.21 -4.98 4.91
CA ALA A 10 1.26 -3.51 4.88
C ALA A 10 0.22 -2.86 3.94
N ARG A 11 0.23 -3.27 2.66
CA ARG A 11 -0.72 -2.78 1.65
C ARG A 11 -2.19 -3.00 2.05
N LEU A 12 -2.52 -4.13 2.66
CA LEU A 12 -3.86 -4.43 3.15
C LEU A 12 -4.19 -3.68 4.44
N GLN A 13 -3.24 -3.53 5.37
CA GLN A 13 -3.43 -2.69 6.57
C GLN A 13 -3.82 -1.26 6.19
N ARG A 14 -3.15 -0.68 5.20
CA ARG A 14 -3.50 0.66 4.70
C ARG A 14 -4.94 0.73 4.19
N LEU A 15 -5.36 -0.24 3.37
CA LEU A 15 -6.73 -0.30 2.88
C LEU A 15 -7.74 -0.48 4.03
N MET A 16 -7.42 -1.35 5.00
CA MET A 16 -8.27 -1.60 6.16
C MET A 16 -8.52 -0.33 6.97
N ARG A 17 -7.52 0.53 7.18
CA ARG A 17 -7.68 1.81 7.90
C ARG A 17 -8.66 2.77 7.22
N ARG A 18 -8.68 2.82 5.89
CA ARG A 18 -9.67 3.61 5.16
C ARG A 18 -11.09 3.07 5.35
N LEU A 19 -11.21 1.75 5.30
CA LEU A 19 -12.47 1.06 5.41
C LEU A 19 -13.04 1.08 6.84
N GLN A 20 -12.24 1.34 7.88
CA GLN A 20 -12.71 1.45 9.27
C GLN A 20 -13.78 2.54 9.47
N LYS A 21 -13.83 3.56 8.61
CA LYS A 21 -14.84 4.63 8.66
C LYS A 21 -16.23 4.19 8.18
N TYR A 22 -16.34 2.99 7.63
CA TYR A 22 -17.53 2.50 6.96
C TYR A 22 -17.91 1.11 7.50
N GLN A 23 -19.21 0.83 7.59
CA GLN A 23 -19.70 -0.52 7.81
C GLN A 23 -19.73 -1.25 6.45
N VAL A 24 -18.68 -2.03 6.16
CA VAL A 24 -18.51 -2.70 4.87
C VAL A 24 -18.56 -4.21 4.96
N GLU A 25 -19.19 -4.83 3.96
CA GLU A 25 -19.09 -6.25 3.69
C GLU A 25 -18.07 -6.48 2.56
N ILE A 26 -17.13 -7.41 2.77
CA ILE A 26 -16.10 -7.73 1.77
C ILE A 26 -16.51 -9.01 1.06
N VAL A 27 -16.80 -8.89 -0.23
CA VAL A 27 -17.16 -10.00 -1.13
C VAL A 27 -16.16 -10.11 -2.27
N TYR A 28 -15.88 -11.35 -2.71
CA TYR A 28 -15.08 -11.58 -3.90
C TYR A 28 -15.94 -11.31 -5.15
N LYS A 29 -15.39 -10.58 -6.12
CA LYS A 29 -16.00 -10.37 -7.42
C LYS A 29 -15.01 -10.80 -8.52
N PRO A 30 -15.37 -11.74 -9.41
CA PRO A 30 -14.52 -12.15 -10.51
C PRO A 30 -14.16 -10.96 -11.43
N GLY A 31 -12.92 -10.95 -11.94
CA GLY A 31 -12.45 -9.87 -12.82
C GLY A 31 -13.30 -9.72 -14.09
N LYS A 32 -13.84 -10.83 -14.62
CA LYS A 32 -14.76 -10.83 -15.76
C LYS A 32 -16.06 -10.06 -15.53
N GLU A 33 -16.41 -9.71 -14.30
CA GLU A 33 -17.63 -8.95 -13.95
C GLU A 33 -17.30 -7.50 -13.53
N MET A 34 -16.02 -7.13 -13.54
CA MET A 34 -15.51 -5.84 -13.04
C MET A 34 -15.34 -4.80 -14.16
N HIS A 35 -16.13 -4.88 -15.23
CA HIS A 35 -15.95 -4.03 -16.43
C HIS A 35 -15.88 -2.53 -16.13
N ILE A 36 -16.81 -2.02 -15.32
CA ILE A 36 -16.89 -0.57 -15.02
C ILE A 36 -15.67 -0.12 -14.21
N ALA A 37 -15.33 -0.85 -13.15
CA ALA A 37 -14.20 -0.48 -12.31
C ALA A 37 -12.84 -0.68 -13.01
N ASP A 38 -12.68 -1.73 -13.82
CA ASP A 38 -11.47 -1.94 -14.63
C ASP A 38 -11.30 -0.80 -15.64
N ALA A 39 -12.35 -0.43 -16.38
CA ALA A 39 -12.31 0.68 -17.33
C ALA A 39 -11.93 2.00 -16.66
N LEU A 40 -12.62 2.38 -15.58
CA LEU A 40 -12.34 3.61 -14.83
C LEU A 40 -10.93 3.63 -14.23
N SER A 41 -10.41 2.48 -13.79
CA SER A 41 -9.05 2.39 -13.25
C SER A 41 -7.96 2.59 -14.30
N ARG A 42 -8.23 2.25 -15.56
CA ARG A 42 -7.31 2.40 -16.70
C ARG A 42 -7.41 3.77 -17.36
N THR A 43 -8.58 4.39 -17.34
CA THR A 43 -8.85 5.72 -17.93
C THR A 43 -8.89 6.79 -16.84
N TYR A 44 -7.83 6.91 -16.05
CA TYR A 44 -7.75 7.94 -15.01
C TYR A 44 -7.53 9.33 -15.64
N LEU A 45 -8.04 10.37 -14.99
CA LEU A 45 -7.80 11.75 -15.40
C LEU A 45 -6.44 12.21 -14.87
N PRO A 46 -5.61 12.90 -15.70
CA PRO A 46 -4.29 13.36 -15.31
C PRO A 46 -4.32 14.42 -14.19
N VAL A 47 -5.46 15.07 -13.98
CA VAL A 47 -5.69 15.97 -12.85
C VAL A 47 -6.32 15.18 -11.71
N SER A 48 -5.50 14.36 -11.07
CA SER A 48 -5.85 13.83 -9.75
C SER A 48 -5.35 14.85 -8.73
N GLY A 49 -6.25 15.58 -8.08
CA GLY A 49 -5.87 16.51 -7.02
C GLY A 49 -4.99 15.80 -5.98
N LYS A 50 -3.94 16.47 -5.49
CA LYS A 50 -3.09 15.99 -4.38
C LYS A 50 -4.00 15.52 -3.26
N GLY A 51 -4.16 14.21 -3.18
CA GLY A 51 -5.19 13.57 -2.40
C GLY A 51 -4.57 12.94 -1.17
N THR A 52 -5.35 12.88 -0.11
CA THR A 52 -5.14 12.18 1.18
C THR A 52 -4.48 10.79 1.08
N LEU A 53 -4.40 10.19 -0.12
CA LEU A 53 -3.66 8.97 -0.40
C LEU A 53 -2.15 9.10 -0.28
N GLU A 54 -1.56 10.17 -0.77
CA GLU A 54 -0.10 10.37 -0.67
C GLU A 54 0.30 10.51 0.81
N ASP A 55 -0.41 11.35 1.57
CA ASP A 55 -0.20 11.56 3.00
C ASP A 55 -0.41 10.25 3.80
N GLU A 56 -1.45 9.48 3.51
CA GLU A 56 -1.69 8.19 4.18
C GLU A 56 -0.65 7.12 3.81
N ILE A 57 -0.09 7.18 2.61
CA ILE A 57 1.03 6.31 2.21
C ILE A 57 2.26 6.68 3.03
N GLU A 58 2.60 7.97 3.11
CA GLU A 58 3.76 8.47 3.84
C GLU A 58 3.70 8.07 5.33
N LEU A 59 2.55 8.31 5.99
CA LEU A 59 2.32 7.90 7.38
C LEU A 59 2.43 6.37 7.56
N HIS A 60 1.97 5.59 6.59
CA HIS A 60 2.11 4.13 6.63
C HIS A 60 3.56 3.68 6.49
N VAL A 61 4.32 4.28 5.58
CA VAL A 61 5.74 3.99 5.37
C VAL A 61 6.53 4.29 6.63
N HIS A 62 6.29 5.44 7.27
CA HIS A 62 6.96 5.80 8.52
C HIS A 62 6.74 4.75 9.61
N MET A 63 5.50 4.29 9.79
CA MET A 63 5.15 3.23 10.74
C MET A 63 5.81 1.88 10.41
N LEU A 64 6.00 1.54 9.13
CA LEU A 64 6.70 0.30 8.76
C LEU A 64 8.20 0.39 9.06
N LEU A 65 8.83 1.52 8.74
CA LEU A 65 10.26 1.74 8.98
C LEU A 65 10.58 1.69 10.48
N SER A 66 9.72 2.25 11.34
CA SER A 66 9.92 2.24 12.79
C SER A 66 9.73 0.87 13.44
N ASN A 67 8.96 -0.03 12.81
CA ASN A 67 8.67 -1.37 13.33
C ASN A 67 9.40 -2.49 12.56
N LEU A 68 10.33 -2.14 11.68
CA LEU A 68 11.06 -3.13 10.89
C LEU A 68 12.04 -3.88 11.81
N PRO A 69 12.05 -5.23 11.81
CA PRO A 69 12.96 -6.01 12.64
C PRO A 69 14.37 -6.05 12.02
N ILE A 70 14.96 -4.89 11.75
CA ILE A 70 16.31 -4.74 11.20
C ILE A 70 17.07 -3.68 11.99
N SER A 71 18.38 -3.90 12.17
CA SER A 71 19.24 -2.86 12.73
C SER A 71 19.45 -1.73 11.71
N VAL A 72 19.66 -0.51 12.21
CA VAL A 72 19.94 0.67 11.36
C VAL A 72 21.16 0.40 10.47
N SER A 73 22.23 -0.16 11.04
CA SER A 73 23.45 -0.51 10.30
C SER A 73 23.20 -1.49 9.15
N LYS A 74 22.37 -2.54 9.37
CA LYS A 74 22.08 -3.51 8.31
C LYS A 74 21.19 -2.90 7.21
N LEU A 75 20.29 -1.98 7.58
CA LEU A 75 19.47 -1.26 6.63
C LEU A 75 20.30 -0.32 5.74
N GLU A 76 21.31 0.35 6.30
CA GLU A 76 22.26 1.17 5.53
C GLU A 76 23.08 0.33 4.56
N GLU A 77 23.56 -0.84 4.99
CA GLU A 77 24.28 -1.77 4.12
C GLU A 77 23.41 -2.23 2.93
N ILE A 78 22.14 -2.61 3.18
CA ILE A 78 21.21 -3.00 2.11
C ILE A 78 21.01 -1.86 1.12
N LYS A 79 20.83 -0.61 1.60
CA LYS A 79 20.69 0.55 0.72
C LYS A 79 21.93 0.77 -0.14
N PHE A 80 23.12 0.64 0.46
CA PHE A 80 24.38 0.82 -0.25
C PHE A 80 24.59 -0.25 -1.34
N GLU A 81 24.36 -1.52 -1.02
CA GLU A 81 24.52 -2.60 -2.00
C GLU A 81 23.43 -2.56 -3.09
N THR A 82 22.19 -2.19 -2.75
CA THR A 82 21.12 -1.93 -3.74
C THR A 82 21.50 -0.75 -4.67
N GLY A 83 22.25 0.22 -4.14
CA GLY A 83 22.89 1.31 -4.86
C GLY A 83 23.70 0.89 -6.09
N LYS A 84 24.31 -0.30 -6.01
CA LYS A 84 25.23 -0.82 -7.02
C LYS A 84 24.54 -1.71 -8.06
N ASP A 85 23.29 -2.10 -7.83
CA ASP A 85 22.53 -2.97 -8.72
C ASP A 85 21.76 -2.15 -9.76
N ALA A 86 22.25 -2.17 -11.01
CA ALA A 86 21.66 -1.43 -12.13
C ALA A 86 20.22 -1.83 -12.50
N VAL A 87 19.73 -2.99 -12.06
CA VAL A 87 18.35 -3.44 -12.30
C VAL A 87 17.38 -2.87 -11.25
N MET A 88 17.90 -2.51 -10.07
CA MET A 88 17.13 -2.03 -8.93
C MET A 88 17.33 -0.53 -8.64
N GLN A 89 18.16 0.17 -9.43
CA GLN A 89 18.30 1.63 -9.47
C GLN A 89 17.12 2.30 -10.19
#